data_AF-A0A448MWH3-F1
#
_entry.id   AF-A0A448MWH3-F1
#
_cell.length_a   1.000
_cell.length_b   1.000
_cell.length_c   1.000
_cell.angle_alpha   90.00
_cell.angle_beta   90.00
_cell.angle_gamma   90.00
#
_symmetry.space_group_name_H-M   'P 1'
#
loop_
_entity.id
_entity.type
_entity.pdbx_description
1 polymer ?
#
loop_
_entity_poly.entity_id
_entity_poly.type
_entity_poly.pdbx_seq_one_letter_code
_entity_poly.pdbx_strand_id
1 'polypeptide(L)'
;MSEEWITHIGGANREPIGWIAPRGEGFVAIDLLGRERSETVDWLEAEETLDELGIRYLAAPYELVTDSGTSKVYIAEATPDFVRVKEDDFNDINSNQTFHTLPFPVPEELLRELPGR
;
A
#
# COMPACT_ATOMS: atom_id res chain seq x y z
N MET A 1 1.66 -0.15 -14.57
CA MET A 1 2.71 0.85 -14.29
C MET A 1 2.53 2.05 -15.20
N SER A 2 2.18 3.20 -14.64
CA SER A 2 2.19 4.49 -15.34
C SER A 2 3.65 4.84 -15.67
N GLU A 3 3.92 5.19 -16.92
CA GLU A 3 5.28 5.46 -17.43
C GLU A 3 5.98 6.65 -16.75
N GLU A 4 5.25 7.39 -15.90
CA GLU A 4 5.70 8.60 -15.22
C GLU A 4 6.07 8.40 -13.75
N TRP A 5 5.86 7.21 -13.17
CA TRP A 5 6.16 6.96 -11.76
C TRP A 5 7.62 6.59 -11.55
N ILE A 6 8.34 7.39 -10.76
CA ILE A 6 9.76 7.21 -10.47
C ILE A 6 9.89 6.44 -9.16
N THR A 7 10.47 5.24 -9.19
CA THR A 7 10.65 4.40 -8.00
C THR A 7 11.56 5.08 -6.98
N HIS A 8 11.08 5.23 -5.75
CA HIS A 8 11.88 5.69 -4.61
C HIS A 8 12.40 4.49 -3.82
N ILE A 9 13.70 4.49 -3.54
CA ILE A 9 14.39 3.43 -2.82
C ILE A 9 14.85 3.97 -1.47
N GLY A 10 14.44 3.34 -0.37
CA GLY A 10 14.76 3.83 0.97
C GLY A 10 14.91 2.71 2.00
N GLY A 11 14.95 3.11 3.27
CA GLY A 11 15.12 2.21 4.40
C GLY A 11 16.51 1.54 4.47
N ALA A 12 16.72 0.76 5.53
CA ALA A 12 18.02 0.13 5.82
C ALA A 12 18.47 -0.88 4.75
N ASN A 13 17.52 -1.50 4.04
CA ASN A 13 17.80 -2.54 3.04
C ASN A 13 17.89 -1.99 1.60
N ARG A 14 17.69 -0.69 1.39
CA ARG A 14 17.60 -0.08 0.06
C ARG A 14 16.58 -0.80 -0.81
N GLU A 15 15.36 -0.95 -0.28
CA GLU A 15 14.23 -1.56 -0.98
C GLU A 15 13.27 -0.49 -1.52
N PRO A 16 12.43 -0.81 -2.51
CA PRO A 16 11.39 0.10 -2.97
C PRO A 16 10.40 0.40 -1.84
N ILE A 17 10.19 1.69 -1.56
CA ILE A 17 9.26 2.15 -0.52
C ILE A 17 8.07 2.93 -1.08
N GLY A 18 8.10 3.25 -2.38
CA GLY A 18 7.03 3.91 -3.09
C GLY A 18 7.49 4.46 -4.44
N TRP A 19 6.72 5.40 -4.96
CA TRP A 19 7.00 6.13 -6.20
C TRP A 19 6.77 7.62 -6.02
N ILE A 20 7.45 8.43 -6.82
CA ILE A 20 7.21 9.85 -6.96
C ILE A 20 6.70 10.10 -8.37
N ALA A 21 5.55 10.75 -8.50
CA ALA A 21 4.93 11.04 -9.79
C ALA A 21 4.87 12.55 -10.04
N PRO A 22 5.22 13.05 -11.24
CA PRO A 22 5.05 14.46 -11.58
C PRO A 22 3.55 14.84 -11.61
N ARG A 23 3.22 16.02 -11.06
CA ARG A 23 1.87 16.58 -11.07
C ARG A 23 1.94 18.10 -11.21
N GLY A 24 1.52 18.62 -12.36
CA GLY A 24 1.58 20.06 -12.63
C GLY A 24 3.03 20.57 -12.56
N GLU A 25 3.30 21.48 -11.63
CA GLU A 25 4.63 22.06 -11.39
C GLU A 25 5.42 21.35 -10.27
N GLY A 26 4.85 20.32 -9.63
CA GLY A 26 5.48 19.60 -8.52
C GLY A 26 5.34 18.09 -8.65
N PHE A 27 5.36 17.41 -7.50
CA PHE A 27 5.38 15.96 -7.38
C PHE A 27 4.40 15.47 -6.32
N VAL A 28 3.97 14.21 -6.46
CA VAL A 28 3.14 13.51 -5.48
C VAL A 28 3.84 12.22 -5.06
N ALA A 29 3.93 11.99 -3.75
CA ALA A 29 4.40 10.74 -3.17
C ALA A 29 3.30 9.67 -3.26
N ILE A 30 3.66 8.47 -3.72
CA ILE A 30 2.75 7.34 -3.92
C ILE A 30 3.29 6.13 -3.19
N ASP A 31 2.48 5.51 -2.33
CA ASP A 31 2.90 4.34 -1.56
C ASP A 31 2.85 3.02 -2.38
N LEU A 32 3.28 1.90 -1.78
CA LEU A 32 3.30 0.56 -2.38
C LEU A 32 1.91 -0.04 -2.65
N LEU A 33 0.83 0.59 -2.19
CA LEU A 33 -0.55 0.25 -2.55
C LEU A 33 -1.08 1.15 -3.69
N GLY A 34 -0.27 2.10 -4.17
CA GLY A 34 -0.59 3.04 -5.22
C GLY A 34 -1.41 4.25 -4.74
N ARG A 35 -1.37 4.57 -3.44
CA ARG A 35 -2.12 5.69 -2.85
C ARG A 35 -1.25 6.94 -2.77
N GLU A 36 -1.86 8.09 -3.07
CA GLU A 36 -1.22 9.39 -2.87
C GLU A 36 -1.06 9.67 -1.36
N ARG A 37 0.16 10.01 -0.93
CA ARG A 37 0.52 10.26 0.47
C ARG A 37 0.90 11.71 0.75
N SER A 38 0.97 12.53 -0.29
CA SER A 38 1.19 13.96 -0.22
C SER A 38 0.20 14.70 -1.13
N GLU A 39 0.04 15.99 -0.90
CA GLU A 39 -0.44 16.90 -1.95
C GLU A 39 0.64 17.08 -3.04
N THR A 40 0.44 18.02 -3.97
CA THR A 40 1.51 18.41 -4.91
C THR A 40 2.56 19.24 -4.19
N VAL A 41 3.74 18.67 -3.99
CA VAL A 41 4.86 19.23 -3.22
C VAL A 41 6.14 19.27 -4.07
N ASP A 42 7.24 19.80 -3.54
CA ASP A 42 8.52 19.68 -4.22
C ASP A 42 9.12 18.26 -4.10
N TRP A 43 10.20 18.01 -4.85
CA TRP A 43 10.83 16.68 -4.90
C TRP A 43 11.32 16.20 -3.53
N LEU A 44 11.97 17.08 -2.76
CA LEU A 44 12.53 16.72 -1.46
C LEU A 44 11.42 16.38 -0.46
N GLU A 45 10.36 17.17 -0.43
CA GLU A 45 9.19 16.91 0.42
C GLU A 45 8.51 15.57 0.07
N ALA A 46 8.45 15.20 -1.21
CA ALA A 46 7.92 13.90 -1.65
C ALA A 46 8.81 12.73 -1.20
N GLU A 47 10.14 12.86 -1.28
CA GLU A 47 11.09 11.86 -0.75
C GLU A 47 10.94 11.69 0.77
N GLU A 48 10.96 12.80 1.51
CA GLU A 48 10.80 12.80 2.97
C GLU A 48 9.49 12.15 3.39
N THR A 49 8.38 12.43 2.69
CA THR A 49 7.08 11.79 2.93
C THR A 49 7.16 10.26 2.84
N LEU A 50 7.85 9.73 1.83
CA LEU A 50 8.01 8.29 1.65
C LEU A 50 8.96 7.68 2.69
N ASP A 51 10.07 8.35 3.00
CA ASP A 51 11.04 7.88 4.00
C ASP A 51 10.44 7.87 5.42
N GLU A 52 9.64 8.87 5.78
CA GLU A 52 8.93 8.92 7.07
C GLU A 52 7.82 7.86 7.16
N LEU A 53 7.09 7.60 6.07
CA LEU A 53 6.07 6.55 6.00
C LEU A 53 6.70 5.16 6.09
N GLY A 54 7.80 4.94 5.35
CA GLY A 54 8.43 3.64 5.14
C GLY A 54 7.42 2.60 4.63
N ILE A 55 7.60 1.33 5.04
CA ILE A 55 6.70 0.23 4.65
C ILE A 55 5.95 -0.40 5.84
N ARG A 56 6.08 0.19 7.03
CA ARG A 56 5.51 -0.35 8.28
C ARG A 56 3.99 -0.51 8.22
N TYR A 57 3.31 0.32 7.42
CA TYR A 57 1.87 0.26 7.22
C TYR A 57 1.42 -1.03 6.53
N LEU A 58 2.29 -1.71 5.77
CA LEU A 58 1.96 -3.02 5.18
C LEU A 58 1.75 -4.11 6.24
N ALA A 59 2.33 -3.95 7.43
CA ALA A 59 2.17 -4.88 8.55
C ALA A 59 0.91 -4.61 9.40
N ALA A 60 0.20 -3.50 9.14
CA ALA A 60 -1.05 -3.18 9.82
C ALA A 60 -2.19 -4.12 9.37
N PRO A 61 -3.21 -4.35 10.22
CA PRO A 61 -4.45 -4.97 9.77
C PRO A 61 -5.24 -4.02 8.87
N TYR A 62 -5.93 -4.57 7.88
CA TYR A 62 -6.81 -3.85 6.97
C TYR A 62 -8.23 -4.44 7.00
N GLU A 63 -9.20 -3.63 6.58
CA GLU A 63 -10.54 -4.05 6.25
C GLU A 63 -10.67 -4.15 4.73
N LEU A 64 -10.96 -5.35 4.23
CA LEU A 64 -11.30 -5.60 2.84
C LEU A 64 -12.83 -5.57 2.68
N VAL A 65 -13.32 -4.77 1.74
CA VAL A 65 -14.74 -4.75 1.36
C VAL A 65 -14.98 -5.76 0.24
N THR A 66 -15.94 -6.65 0.42
CA THR A 66 -16.36 -7.64 -0.58
C THR A 66 -17.88 -7.59 -0.76
N ASP A 67 -18.41 -8.24 -1.80
CA ASP A 67 -19.86 -8.41 -1.97
C ASP A 67 -20.55 -9.10 -0.78
N SER A 68 -19.80 -9.87 0.03
CA SER A 68 -20.32 -10.60 1.20
C SER A 68 -20.24 -9.81 2.51
N GLY A 69 -19.63 -8.61 2.49
CA GLY A 69 -19.37 -7.79 3.68
C GLY A 69 -17.90 -7.43 3.82
N THR A 70 -17.49 -7.05 5.04
CA THR A 70 -16.11 -6.67 5.34
C THR A 70 -15.36 -7.77 6.08
N SER A 71 -14.11 -8.00 5.70
CA SER A 71 -13.21 -8.97 6.34
C SER A 71 -11.94 -8.27 6.81
N LYS A 72 -11.41 -8.70 7.98
CA LYS A 72 -10.08 -8.29 8.44
C LYS A 72 -9.02 -9.07 7.67
N VAL A 73 -8.07 -8.36 7.08
CA VAL A 73 -7.00 -8.93 6.26
C VAL A 73 -5.63 -8.36 6.61
N TYR A 74 -4.57 -9.03 6.16
CA TYR A 74 -3.19 -8.56 6.22
C TYR A 74 -2.59 -8.55 4.81
N ILE A 75 -1.73 -7.59 4.50
CA ILE A 75 -1.02 -7.56 3.23
C ILE A 75 -0.03 -8.73 3.22
N ALA A 76 -0.16 -9.62 2.24
CA ALA A 76 0.74 -10.75 2.03
C ALA A 76 1.79 -10.43 0.96
N GLU A 77 1.42 -9.67 -0.06
CA GLU A 77 2.28 -9.29 -1.17
C GLU A 77 1.81 -7.94 -1.73
N ALA A 78 2.73 -7.02 -1.99
CA ALA A 78 2.45 -5.75 -2.65
C ALA A 78 3.39 -5.63 -3.85
N THR A 79 2.80 -5.59 -5.04
CA THR A 79 3.52 -5.46 -6.30
C THR A 79 2.90 -4.35 -7.13
N PRO A 80 3.65 -3.77 -8.08
CA PRO A 80 3.11 -2.82 -9.06
C PRO A 80 2.01 -3.38 -10.00
N ASP A 81 1.77 -4.69 -10.01
CA ASP A 81 0.77 -5.35 -10.86
C ASP A 81 -0.47 -5.77 -10.06
N PHE A 82 -0.30 -6.12 -8.78
CA PHE A 82 -1.35 -6.56 -7.89
C PHE A 82 -0.96 -6.44 -6.41
N VAL A 83 -1.96 -6.36 -5.55
CA VAL A 83 -1.79 -6.52 -4.10
C VAL A 83 -2.52 -7.77 -3.66
N ARG A 84 -1.84 -8.65 -2.94
CA ARG A 84 -2.43 -9.84 -2.35
C ARG A 84 -2.63 -9.64 -0.86
N VAL A 85 -3.85 -9.86 -0.41
CA VAL A 85 -4.20 -9.83 1.00
C VAL A 85 -4.66 -11.20 1.47
N LYS A 86 -4.46 -11.47 2.75
CA LYS A 86 -4.82 -12.72 3.41
C LYS A 86 -5.83 -12.43 4.51
N GLU A 87 -6.93 -13.17 4.55
CA GLU A 87 -7.90 -13.06 5.66
C GLU A 87 -7.27 -13.48 7.00
N ASP A 88 -7.71 -12.85 8.08
CA ASP A 88 -7.30 -13.20 9.44
C ASP A 88 -7.89 -14.57 9.83
N ASP A 89 -7.06 -15.63 9.79
CA ASP A 89 -7.47 -16.99 10.15
C ASP A 89 -7.53 -17.23 11.69
N PHE A 90 -7.51 -16.16 12.51
CA PHE A 90 -7.54 -16.24 13.99
C PHE A 90 -6.52 -17.21 14.62
N ASN A 91 -5.37 -17.40 13.97
CA ASN A 91 -4.31 -18.33 14.38
C ASN A 91 -4.71 -19.83 14.37
N ASP A 92 -5.74 -20.20 13.60
CA ASP A 92 -6.11 -21.60 13.41
C ASP A 92 -5.26 -22.24 12.31
N ILE A 93 -4.36 -23.15 12.73
CA ILE A 93 -3.45 -23.88 11.84
C ILE A 93 -4.14 -24.86 10.89
N ASN A 94 -5.43 -25.15 11.10
CA ASN A 94 -6.23 -26.05 10.26
C ASN A 94 -7.18 -25.29 9.31
N SER A 95 -7.27 -23.97 9.44
CA SER A 95 -8.15 -23.18 8.60
C SER A 95 -7.59 -23.03 7.19
N ASN A 96 -8.50 -23.04 6.22
CA ASN A 96 -8.17 -22.87 4.82
C ASN A 96 -7.77 -21.40 4.59
N GLN A 97 -6.49 -21.16 4.29
CA GLN A 97 -6.00 -19.80 4.09
C GLN A 97 -6.72 -19.15 2.90
N THR A 98 -7.45 -18.08 3.17
CA THR A 98 -8.19 -17.34 2.14
C THR A 98 -7.39 -16.13 1.71
N PHE A 99 -7.11 -16.04 0.41
CA PHE A 99 -6.37 -14.94 -0.20
C PHE A 99 -7.24 -14.22 -1.22
N HIS A 100 -7.11 -12.90 -1.26
CA HIS A 100 -7.75 -12.04 -2.25
C HIS A 100 -6.67 -11.29 -3.03
N THR A 101 -6.81 -11.26 -4.35
CA THR A 101 -5.95 -10.47 -5.24
C THR A 101 -6.70 -9.21 -5.63
N LEU A 102 -6.13 -8.06 -5.27
CA LEU A 102 -6.65 -6.74 -5.53
C LEU A 102 -5.93 -6.12 -6.72
N PRO A 103 -6.60 -5.27 -7.51
CA PRO A 103 -5.94 -4.52 -8.56
C PRO A 103 -4.94 -3.53 -7.97
N PHE A 104 -3.96 -3.13 -8.78
CA PHE A 104 -3.07 -2.02 -8.48
C PHE A 104 -3.35 -0.85 -9.45
N PRO A 105 -3.47 0.39 -8.96
CA PRO A 105 -3.53 0.82 -7.55
C PRO A 105 -4.73 0.24 -6.79
N VAL A 106 -4.59 0.06 -5.47
CA VAL A 106 -5.68 -0.46 -4.63
C VAL A 106 -6.67 0.66 -4.30
N PRO A 107 -7.95 0.55 -4.71
CA PRO A 107 -8.96 1.54 -4.36
C PRO A 107 -9.13 1.65 -2.84
N GLU A 108 -9.21 2.87 -2.31
CA GLU A 108 -9.38 3.09 -0.86
C GLU A 108 -10.73 2.57 -0.36
N GLU A 109 -11.77 2.59 -1.21
CA GLU A 109 -13.07 2.00 -0.90
C GLU A 109 -13.03 0.47 -0.76
N LEU A 110 -12.04 -0.19 -1.37
CA LEU A 110 -11.88 -1.64 -1.35
C LEU A 110 -11.06 -2.10 -0.15
N LEU A 111 -10.02 -1.35 0.23
CA LEU A 111 -9.10 -1.75 1.29
C LEU A 111 -8.77 -0.56 2.20
N ARG A 112 -9.20 -0.61 3.46
CA ARG A 112 -9.00 0.46 4.44
C ARG A 112 -8.09 0.01 5.56
N GLU A 113 -7.15 0.86 5.98
CA GLU A 113 -6.32 0.56 7.14
C GLU A 113 -7.20 0.56 8.40
N LEU A 114 -7.10 -0.49 9.21
CA LEU A 114 -7.78 -0.51 10.51
C LEU A 114 -6.89 0.23 11.52
N PRO A 115 -7.44 1.19 12.28
CA PRO A 115 -6.67 1.87 13.32
C PRO A 115 -6.18 0.82 14.33
N GLY A 116 -4.87 0.81 14.57
CA GLY A 116 -4.28 0.00 15.63
C GLY A 116 -4.95 0.34 16.96
N ARG A 117 -5.44 -0.68 17.66
CA ARG A 117 -6.01 -0.54 19.00
C ARG A 117 -4.95 -0.10 20.02
#